data_AF-A0A2Z3VBB7-F1
#
_entry.id   AF-A0A2Z3VBB7-F1
#
_cell.length_a   1.000
_cell.length_b   1.000
_cell.length_c   1.000
_cell.angle_alpha   90.00
_cell.angle_beta   90.00
_cell.angle_gamma   90.00
#
_symmetry.space_group_name_H-M   'P 1'
#
loop_
_entity.id
_entity.type
_entity.pdbx_description
1 polymer ?
#
loop_
_entity_poly.entity_id
_entity_poly.type
_entity_poly.pdbx_seq_one_letter_code
_entity_poly.pdbx_strand_id
1 'polypeptide(L)'
;MREGDRPPLRDRSRRPGAVLVLGGCPSRPAGKRRRGGVPVTSGEGSDLTELVNVGRSVAGYFERIGITRIAQLAHQDPIELYERMSAAFGERLDPCLLDTVMSAVDQAEGRPARPWWHYTPERKRLLAERNH
;
A
#
# COMPACT_ATOMS: atom_id res chain seq x y z
N MET A 1 25.93 10.91 -14.99
CA MET A 1 25.35 12.24 -14.67
C MET A 1 23.85 12.02 -14.41
N ARG A 2 23.24 12.48 -13.32
CA ARG A 2 23.74 13.09 -12.06
C ARG A 2 22.97 12.47 -10.89
N GLU A 3 23.47 12.58 -9.67
CA GLU A 3 22.63 12.54 -8.47
C GLU A 3 21.67 13.75 -8.47
N GLY A 4 20.46 13.60 -7.92
CA GLY A 4 19.52 14.72 -7.77
C GLY A 4 18.11 14.35 -7.31
N ASP A 5 17.48 13.35 -7.92
CA ASP A 5 16.03 13.10 -7.78
C ASP A 5 15.66 12.25 -6.53
N ARG A 6 16.20 12.62 -5.36
CA ARG A 6 15.76 12.05 -4.07
C ARG A 6 14.74 13.00 -3.43
N PRO A 7 13.45 12.64 -3.31
CA PRO A 7 12.44 13.56 -2.77
C PRO A 7 12.76 13.92 -1.31
N PRO A 8 12.47 15.16 -0.89
CA PRO A 8 12.83 15.63 0.45
C PRO A 8 12.05 14.87 1.53
N LEU A 9 12.75 14.45 2.58
CA LEU A 9 12.13 13.93 3.80
C LEU A 9 11.24 15.02 4.40
N ARG A 10 9.93 14.76 4.50
CA ARG A 10 8.98 15.68 5.12
C ARG A 10 9.36 15.91 6.59
N ASP A 11 9.72 17.15 6.93
CA ASP A 11 9.81 17.58 8.32
C ASP A 11 8.44 17.37 9.01
N ARG A 12 8.48 16.91 10.26
CA ARG A 12 7.30 16.66 11.11
C ARG A 12 7.28 17.59 12.33
N SER A 13 8.19 18.56 12.41
CA SER A 13 8.48 19.34 13.62
C SER A 13 7.69 20.66 13.73
N ARG A 14 6.36 20.56 13.85
CA ARG A 14 5.54 21.40 14.76
C ARG A 14 4.05 21.02 14.72
N ARG A 15 3.48 20.79 15.90
CA ARG A 15 2.04 20.84 16.15
C ARG A 15 1.76 22.02 17.10
N PRO A 16 0.72 22.84 16.89
CA PRO A 16 0.24 23.73 17.94
C PRO A 16 -0.34 22.89 19.10
N GLY A 17 -0.09 23.31 20.34
CA GLY A 17 -0.57 22.60 21.53
C GLY A 17 -2.03 22.92 21.85
N ALA A 18 -2.84 21.88 22.07
CA ALA A 18 -4.17 22.01 22.67
C ALA A 18 -4.07 21.81 24.20
N VAL A 19 -4.78 22.64 24.97
CA VAL A 19 -4.71 22.67 26.45
C VAL A 19 -5.82 21.83 27.08
N LEU A 20 -5.53 21.27 28.26
CA LEU A 20 -6.39 20.43 29.11
C LEU A 20 -6.81 21.22 30.37
N VAL A 21 -7.91 20.96 31.09
CA VAL A 21 -8.91 19.87 31.02
C VAL A 21 -10.32 20.51 30.82
N LEU A 22 -11.49 20.18 31.41
CA LEU A 22 -12.00 19.20 32.39
C LEU A 22 -13.52 18.99 32.11
N GLY A 23 -14.08 17.80 32.39
CA GLY A 23 -15.52 17.54 32.31
C GLY A 23 -15.88 16.05 32.30
N GLY A 24 -15.96 15.41 33.47
CA GLY A 24 -16.23 13.97 33.59
C GLY A 24 -17.71 13.63 33.80
N CYS A 25 -18.19 12.57 33.14
CA CYS A 25 -19.48 11.90 33.40
C CYS A 25 -19.43 10.42 32.97
N PRO A 26 -20.36 9.55 33.42
CA PRO A 26 -19.93 8.39 34.22
C PRO A 26 -19.90 7.02 33.52
N SER A 27 -19.14 6.11 34.13
CA SER A 27 -18.99 4.70 33.74
C SER A 27 -20.30 3.90 33.77
N ARG A 28 -20.59 3.15 32.70
CA ARG A 28 -21.55 2.01 32.70
C ARG A 28 -20.98 0.80 31.93
N PRO A 29 -21.47 -0.43 32.19
CA PRO A 29 -20.59 -1.61 32.25
C PRO A 29 -20.48 -2.44 30.96
N ALA A 30 -19.59 -3.44 31.04
CA ALA A 30 -19.12 -4.29 29.97
C ALA A 30 -20.18 -5.01 29.12
N GLY A 31 -20.14 -4.80 27.81
CA GLY A 31 -20.70 -5.70 26.81
C GLY A 31 -19.59 -6.42 26.03
N LYS A 32 -19.22 -7.66 26.41
CA LYS A 32 -18.21 -8.45 25.69
C LYS A 32 -18.74 -8.92 24.34
N ARG A 33 -18.75 -8.04 23.33
CA ARG A 33 -18.95 -8.44 21.92
C ARG A 33 -17.73 -9.22 21.42
N ARG A 34 -17.68 -10.50 21.76
CA ARG A 34 -16.88 -11.51 21.04
C ARG A 34 -17.39 -11.57 19.59
N ARG A 35 -16.86 -10.70 18.71
CA ARG A 35 -16.76 -11.07 17.30
C ARG A 35 -15.72 -12.18 17.26
N GLY A 36 -16.18 -13.42 17.09
CA GLY A 36 -15.28 -14.53 16.80
C GLY A 36 -14.57 -14.18 15.50
N GLY A 37 -13.27 -13.91 15.57
CA GLY A 37 -12.45 -13.97 14.38
C GLY A 37 -12.52 -15.41 13.90
N VAL A 38 -13.08 -15.62 12.71
CA VAL A 38 -12.83 -16.86 11.97
C VAL A 38 -11.30 -17.00 11.92
N PRO A 39 -10.72 -18.16 12.31
CA PRO A 39 -9.28 -18.34 12.14
C PRO A 39 -9.00 -18.19 10.66
N VAL A 40 -8.31 -17.11 10.26
CA VAL A 40 -7.89 -16.96 8.87
C VAL A 40 -6.88 -18.06 8.61
N THR A 41 -7.33 -19.09 7.91
CA THR A 41 -6.47 -20.18 7.46
C THR A 41 -5.53 -19.59 6.44
N SER A 42 -4.35 -19.15 6.91
CA SER A 42 -3.21 -18.77 6.10
C SER A 42 -2.75 -19.98 5.30
N GLY A 43 -3.46 -20.28 4.20
CA GLY A 43 -3.08 -21.34 3.27
C GLY A 43 -1.67 -21.12 2.74
N GLU A 44 -1.01 -22.21 2.38
CA GLU A 44 0.43 -22.25 2.07
C GLU A 44 0.84 -21.43 0.83
N GLY A 45 0.96 -20.12 1.02
CA GLY A 45 1.49 -19.17 0.04
C GLY A 45 2.09 -17.95 0.74
N SER A 46 3.21 -17.47 0.20
CA SER A 46 3.99 -16.36 0.76
C SER A 46 3.19 -15.09 1.04
N ASP A 47 3.56 -14.44 2.14
CA ASP A 47 3.07 -13.14 2.57
C ASP A 47 3.55 -12.03 1.61
N LEU A 48 2.70 -11.03 1.35
CA LEU A 48 3.06 -9.91 0.48
C LEU A 48 4.31 -9.16 0.97
N THR A 49 4.59 -9.18 2.27
CA THR A 49 5.76 -8.52 2.88
C THR A 49 7.09 -9.26 2.70
N GLU A 50 7.10 -10.41 2.04
CA GLU A 50 8.33 -11.06 1.54
C GLU A 50 8.86 -10.38 0.26
N LEU A 51 8.03 -9.61 -0.46
CA LEU A 51 8.40 -8.90 -1.69
C LEU A 51 9.22 -7.64 -1.43
N VAL A 52 10.25 -7.38 -2.24
CA VAL A 52 10.98 -6.10 -2.14
C VAL A 52 10.06 -4.93 -2.50
N ASN A 53 10.29 -3.80 -1.83
CA ASN A 53 9.45 -2.59 -1.82
C ASN A 53 8.08 -2.73 -1.10
N VAL A 54 7.61 -3.93 -0.76
CA VAL A 54 6.29 -4.15 -0.13
C VAL A 54 6.39 -4.21 1.39
N GLY A 55 6.51 -3.05 2.04
CA GLY A 55 6.35 -2.96 3.50
C GLY A 55 4.89 -3.18 3.95
N ARG A 56 4.64 -3.39 5.25
CA ARG A 56 3.27 -3.58 5.79
C ARG A 56 2.28 -2.46 5.41
N SER A 57 2.75 -1.22 5.26
CA SER A 57 1.92 -0.12 4.74
C SER A 57 1.46 -0.35 3.30
N VAL A 58 2.30 -0.96 2.45
CA VAL A 58 2.00 -1.30 1.05
C VAL A 58 1.07 -2.52 0.98
N ALA A 59 1.33 -3.55 1.81
CA ALA A 59 0.44 -4.70 1.95
C ALA A 59 -1.01 -4.26 2.28
N GLY A 60 -1.19 -3.26 3.15
CA GLY A 60 -2.49 -2.67 3.46
C GLY A 60 -3.27 -2.08 2.27
N TYR A 61 -2.60 -1.66 1.18
CA TYR A 61 -3.29 -1.25 -0.06
C TYR A 61 -3.80 -2.47 -0.85
N PHE A 62 -3.01 -3.54 -0.92
CA PHE A 62 -3.41 -4.81 -1.53
C PHE A 62 -4.55 -5.49 -0.74
N GLU A 63 -4.45 -5.51 0.59
CA GLU A 63 -5.49 -6.07 1.48
C GLU A 63 -6.84 -5.38 1.25
N ARG A 64 -6.85 -4.05 1.08
CA ARG A 64 -8.06 -3.26 0.82
C ARG A 64 -8.75 -3.61 -0.50
N ILE A 65 -8.05 -4.22 -1.47
CA ILE A 65 -8.60 -4.70 -2.75
C ILE A 65 -8.74 -6.23 -2.82
N GLY A 66 -8.60 -6.93 -1.69
CA GLY A 66 -8.78 -8.38 -1.57
C GLY A 66 -7.54 -9.24 -1.84
N ILE A 67 -6.36 -8.63 -1.96
CA ILE A 67 -5.09 -9.31 -2.25
C ILE A 67 -4.28 -9.45 -0.96
N THR A 68 -3.89 -10.68 -0.61
CA THR A 68 -3.26 -11.03 0.68
C THR A 68 -2.06 -11.99 0.56
N ARG A 69 -1.76 -12.46 -0.66
CA ARG A 69 -0.69 -13.44 -0.96
C ARG A 69 0.01 -13.08 -2.27
N ILE A 70 1.30 -13.41 -2.39
CA ILE A 70 2.07 -13.19 -3.62
C ILE A 70 1.40 -13.87 -4.83
N ALA A 71 0.90 -15.09 -4.66
CA ALA A 71 0.24 -15.85 -5.73
C ALA A 71 -1.03 -15.17 -6.32
N GLN A 72 -1.64 -14.19 -5.61
CA GLN A 72 -2.77 -13.40 -6.13
C GLN A 72 -2.34 -12.21 -7.01
N LEU A 73 -1.04 -11.92 -7.10
CA LEU A 73 -0.49 -10.84 -7.95
C LEU A 73 -0.05 -11.32 -9.33
N ALA A 74 0.27 -12.61 -9.48
CA ALA A 74 0.68 -13.17 -10.77
C ALA A 74 -0.42 -12.97 -11.81
N HIS A 75 -0.03 -12.54 -13.02
CA HIS A 75 -0.94 -12.27 -14.14
C HIS A 75 -2.01 -11.19 -13.88
N GLN A 76 -1.86 -10.34 -12.87
CA GLN A 76 -2.68 -9.13 -12.70
C GLN A 76 -2.06 -7.94 -13.46
N ASP A 77 -2.88 -7.07 -14.06
CA ASP A 77 -2.39 -5.80 -14.59
C ASP A 77 -2.09 -4.82 -13.43
N PRO A 78 -0.85 -4.30 -13.29
CA PRO A 78 -0.49 -3.40 -12.20
C PRO A 78 -1.21 -2.04 -12.27
N ILE A 79 -1.64 -1.58 -13.45
CA ILE A 79 -2.50 -0.40 -13.64
C ILE A 79 -3.87 -0.66 -13.03
N GLU A 80 -4.52 -1.79 -13.37
CA GLU A 80 -5.84 -2.14 -12.82
C GLU A 80 -5.81 -2.31 -11.30
N LEU A 81 -4.76 -2.93 -10.76
CA LEU A 81 -4.57 -3.04 -9.30
C LEU A 81 -4.46 -1.64 -8.65
N TYR A 82 -3.67 -0.73 -9.22
CA TYR A 82 -3.51 0.63 -8.71
C TYR A 82 -4.79 1.48 -8.85
N GLU A 83 -5.57 1.29 -9.92
CA GLU A 83 -6.86 1.97 -10.12
C GLU A 83 -7.91 1.43 -9.15
N ARG A 84 -7.95 0.10 -8.91
CA ARG A 84 -8.74 -0.53 -7.84
C ARG A 84 -8.37 0.02 -6.46
N MET A 85 -7.07 0.19 -6.17
CA MET A 85 -6.62 0.81 -4.90
C MET A 85 -7.11 2.25 -4.79
N SER A 86 -6.91 3.07 -5.83
CA SER A 86 -7.33 4.47 -5.84
C SER A 86 -8.84 4.61 -5.63
N ALA A 87 -9.65 3.82 -6.34
CA ALA A 87 -11.09 3.76 -6.15
C ALA A 87 -11.49 3.32 -4.74
N ALA A 88 -10.79 2.33 -4.15
CA ALA A 88 -11.06 1.85 -2.79
C ALA A 88 -10.69 2.89 -1.70
N PHE A 89 -9.71 3.76 -1.95
CA PHE A 89 -9.36 4.89 -1.06
C PHE A 89 -10.25 6.13 -1.28
N GLY A 90 -10.82 6.30 -2.47
CA GLY A 90 -11.67 7.44 -2.83
C GLY A 90 -10.90 8.64 -3.40
N GLU A 91 -9.60 8.49 -3.64
CA GLU A 91 -8.71 9.52 -4.18
C GLU A 91 -7.67 8.90 -5.13
N ARG A 92 -7.09 9.69 -6.03
CA ARG A 92 -5.95 9.23 -6.84
C ARG A 92 -4.71 9.19 -5.95
N LEU A 93 -4.19 7.99 -5.73
CA LEU A 93 -3.02 7.77 -4.87
C LEU A 93 -1.73 8.37 -5.47
N ASP A 94 -0.67 8.42 -4.67
CA ASP A 94 0.66 8.83 -5.16
C ASP A 94 1.14 7.88 -6.27
N PRO A 95 1.55 8.39 -7.44
CA PRO A 95 1.87 7.53 -8.59
C PRO A 95 3.13 6.66 -8.38
N CYS A 96 3.97 6.94 -7.38
CA CYS A 96 5.06 6.04 -7.00
C CYS A 96 4.58 4.74 -6.31
N LEU A 97 3.32 4.68 -5.87
CA LEU A 97 2.71 3.42 -5.47
C LEU A 97 2.59 2.46 -6.67
N LEU A 98 2.27 2.98 -7.87
CA LEU A 98 2.20 2.16 -9.08
C LEU A 98 3.57 1.57 -9.47
N ASP A 99 4.68 2.31 -9.27
CA ASP A 99 6.04 1.77 -9.43
C ASP A 99 6.30 0.56 -8.49
N THR A 100 5.68 0.59 -7.30
CA THR A 100 5.74 -0.50 -6.31
C THR A 100 4.80 -1.65 -6.66
N VAL A 101 3.61 -1.38 -7.20
CA VAL A 101 2.67 -2.41 -7.68
C VAL A 101 3.25 -3.15 -8.88
N MET A 102 3.85 -2.44 -9.84
CA MET A 102 4.62 -3.05 -10.95
C MET A 102 5.72 -3.95 -10.39
N SER A 103 6.51 -3.47 -9.43
CA SER A 103 7.55 -4.29 -8.77
C SER A 103 7.00 -5.52 -8.05
N ALA A 104 5.77 -5.49 -7.54
CA ALA A 104 5.16 -6.60 -6.83
C ALA A 104 4.63 -7.68 -7.80
N VAL A 105 4.02 -7.27 -8.92
CA VAL A 105 3.60 -8.17 -10.01
C VAL A 105 4.83 -8.82 -10.66
N ASP A 106 5.87 -8.05 -11.00
CA ASP A 106 7.09 -8.57 -11.64
C ASP A 106 7.71 -9.73 -10.82
N GLN A 107 7.81 -9.55 -9.49
CA GLN A 107 8.31 -10.57 -8.57
C GLN A 107 7.37 -11.78 -8.42
N ALA A 108 6.05 -11.57 -8.46
CA ALA A 108 5.07 -12.65 -8.42
C ALA A 108 5.09 -13.52 -9.70
N GLU A 109 5.52 -12.96 -10.83
CA GLU A 109 5.87 -13.71 -12.05
C GLU A 109 7.27 -14.36 -12.01
N GLY A 110 7.97 -14.29 -10.86
CA GLY A 110 9.30 -14.88 -10.69
C GLY A 110 10.45 -14.05 -11.28
N ARG A 111 10.22 -12.78 -11.66
CA ARG A 111 11.28 -11.90 -12.19
C ARG A 111 12.16 -11.37 -11.03
N PRO A 112 13.45 -11.06 -11.28
CA PRO A 112 14.36 -10.62 -10.23
C PRO A 112 13.88 -9.38 -9.47
N ALA A 113 14.08 -9.40 -8.15
CA ALA A 113 13.85 -8.26 -7.26
C ALA A 113 14.62 -7.01 -7.73
N ARG A 114 13.92 -5.88 -7.80
CA ARG A 114 14.44 -4.58 -8.27
C ARG A 114 13.98 -3.46 -7.32
N PRO A 115 14.73 -2.36 -7.16
CA PRO A 115 14.24 -1.20 -6.42
C PRO A 115 13.09 -0.54 -7.19
N TRP A 116 12.06 -0.06 -6.49
CA TRP A 116 10.83 0.47 -7.11
C TRP A 116 11.09 1.53 -8.20
N TRP A 117 12.10 2.39 -8.03
CA TRP A 117 12.39 3.46 -8.99
C TRP A 117 12.83 2.94 -10.37
N HIS A 118 13.17 1.65 -10.51
CA HIS A 118 13.39 0.98 -11.80
C HIS A 118 12.16 1.07 -12.73
N TYR A 119 10.95 1.06 -12.17
CA TYR A 119 9.69 1.07 -12.94
C TYR A 119 9.24 2.49 -13.34
N THR A 120 9.86 3.53 -12.76
CA THR A 120 9.55 4.96 -13.05
C THR A 120 9.48 5.31 -14.55
N PRO A 121 10.40 4.85 -15.44
CA PRO A 121 10.33 5.19 -16.85
C PRO A 121 9.11 4.56 -17.54
N GLU A 122 8.81 3.30 -17.21
CA GLU A 122 7.70 2.56 -17.80
C GLU A 122 6.35 3.09 -17.33
N ARG A 123 6.21 3.41 -16.03
CA ARG A 123 5.04 4.15 -15.54
C ARG A 123 4.87 5.50 -16.23
N LYS A 124 5.96 6.26 -16.42
CA LYS A 124 5.89 7.56 -17.13
C LYS A 124 5.41 7.39 -18.57
N ARG A 125 5.81 6.32 -19.26
CA ARG A 125 5.31 5.94 -20.58
C ARG A 125 3.82 5.60 -20.56
N LEU A 126 3.41 4.61 -19.76
CA LEU A 126 2.02 4.13 -19.69
C LEU A 126 1.03 5.22 -19.22
N LEU A 127 1.44 6.12 -18.32
CA LEU A 127 0.61 7.25 -17.89
C LEU A 127 0.58 8.41 -18.90
N ALA A 128 1.58 8.54 -19.78
CA ALA A 128 1.50 9.48 -20.90
C ALA A 128 0.57 8.94 -21.99
N GLU A 129 0.70 7.66 -22.34
CA GLU A 129 -0.14 6.95 -23.31
C GLU A 129 -1.63 6.96 -22.93
N ARG A 130 -1.98 6.96 -21.62
CA ARG A 130 -3.37 7.08 -21.11
C ARG A 130 -3.90 8.52 -20.96
N ASN A 131 -3.11 9.54 -21.30
CA ASN A 131 -3.49 10.97 -21.21
C ASN A 131 -3.73 11.61 -22.59
N HIS A 132 -3.78 10.81 -23.66
CA HIS A 132 -4.00 11.22 -25.06
C HIS A 132 -5.31 10.64 -25.60
#